data_AF-A0A1M7ILF4-F1
#
_entry.id   AF-A0A1M7ILF4-F1
#
_cell.length_a   1.000
_cell.length_b   1.000
_cell.length_c   1.000
_cell.angle_alpha   90.00
_cell.angle_beta   90.00
_cell.angle_gamma   90.00
#
_symmetry.space_group_name_H-M   'P 1'
#
loop_
_entity.id
_entity.type
_entity.pdbx_description
1 polymer ?
#
loop_
_entity_poly.entity_id
_entity_poly.type
_entity_poly.pdbx_seq_one_letter_code
_entity_poly.pdbx_strand_id
1 'polypeptide(L)'
;MKKSTIAFITLPLLLLSTLACNRGKAADTENETEETATVKVVDSIEKTPTLTIDTVDYNKRMIALSNNDTTGRWPVKTPYPLPGALLPYNRIIAYYGNLYSTRMGILGELPRKEMLAKLQGEVAKWQAADSTVKTIPALHYIAVTAQGAPGKNNMHRLRMPFKQIDTIISWAKPINALVFLDIQVGHSTVKSEVAELEKYLAMPNVHLGIDPEFSMKGGERPGSKIGHFTAADINDAIDILADIVRKNKLTPKVLVIHRFTQGMVKNYKEIKKVPEVQIVMDMDGFGSKVLKKDSYKAYIYREPVQFTGFKLFYKNDNKNDWKMYSPEELVKFTPKPIYIQYQ
;
A
#
# COMPACT_ATOMS: atom_id res chain seq x y z
N MET A 1 54.43 -23.68 -18.68
CA MET A 1 53.51 -23.02 -19.62
C MET A 1 52.08 -23.26 -19.13
N LYS A 2 51.44 -22.21 -18.61
CA LYS A 2 50.13 -22.27 -17.94
C LYS A 2 49.01 -22.39 -18.99
N LYS A 3 48.16 -23.41 -18.89
CA LYS A 3 46.92 -23.53 -19.66
C LYS A 3 45.84 -22.67 -19.01
N SER A 4 45.28 -21.73 -19.76
CA SER A 4 44.19 -20.86 -19.33
C SER A 4 42.86 -21.52 -19.71
N THR A 5 42.06 -21.89 -18.71
CA THR A 5 40.72 -22.43 -18.89
C THR A 5 39.73 -21.26 -18.88
N ILE A 6 39.10 -20.98 -20.02
CA ILE A 6 38.05 -19.98 -20.14
C ILE A 6 36.75 -20.60 -19.61
N ALA A 7 36.24 -20.08 -18.50
CA ALA A 7 34.93 -20.43 -17.97
C ALA A 7 33.85 -19.59 -18.68
N PHE A 8 32.97 -20.24 -19.44
CA PHE A 8 31.74 -19.63 -19.94
C PHE A 8 30.74 -19.51 -18.80
N ILE A 9 30.48 -18.28 -18.34
CA ILE A 9 29.37 -17.97 -17.44
C ILE A 9 28.12 -17.85 -18.31
N THR A 10 27.26 -18.87 -18.26
CA THR A 10 25.94 -18.84 -18.85
C THR A 10 25.00 -17.99 -17.98
N LEU A 11 24.64 -16.82 -18.49
CA LEU A 11 23.62 -15.95 -17.91
C LEU A 11 22.23 -16.57 -18.15
N PRO A 12 21.37 -16.76 -17.13
CA PRO A 12 20.05 -17.34 -17.36
C PRO A 12 19.18 -16.31 -18.06
N LEU A 13 18.76 -16.65 -19.28
CA LEU A 13 17.82 -15.92 -20.11
C LEU A 13 16.46 -15.87 -19.39
N LEU A 14 16.09 -14.70 -18.87
CA LEU A 14 14.73 -14.45 -18.35
C LEU A 14 13.75 -14.54 -19.53
N LEU A 15 12.97 -15.63 -19.59
CA LEU A 15 11.81 -15.75 -20.47
C LEU A 15 10.74 -14.73 -20.01
N LEU A 16 10.71 -13.58 -20.67
CA LEU A 16 9.59 -12.65 -20.62
C LEU A 16 8.38 -13.28 -21.32
N SER A 17 7.38 -13.66 -20.55
CA SER A 17 6.06 -14.02 -21.07
C SER A 17 5.32 -12.76 -21.51
N THR A 18 5.15 -12.60 -22.82
CA THR A 18 4.20 -11.67 -23.42
C THR A 18 2.77 -12.15 -23.12
N LEU A 19 2.09 -11.51 -22.18
CA LEU A 19 0.68 -11.78 -21.91
C LEU A 19 -0.21 -10.72 -22.56
N ALA A 20 -0.74 -11.09 -23.72
CA ALA A 20 -1.95 -10.50 -24.28
C ALA A 20 -3.11 -10.66 -23.30
N CYS A 21 -3.95 -9.62 -23.18
CA CYS A 21 -5.20 -9.64 -22.41
C CYS A 21 -6.08 -10.81 -22.84
N ASN A 22 -6.11 -11.88 -22.04
CA ASN A 22 -7.16 -12.88 -22.15
C ASN A 22 -8.31 -12.43 -21.24
N ARG A 23 -9.48 -12.14 -21.82
CA ARG A 23 -10.69 -11.71 -21.11
C ARG A 23 -11.26 -12.87 -20.28
N GLY A 24 -10.74 -13.06 -19.07
CA GLY A 24 -11.48 -13.74 -18.00
C GLY A 24 -12.51 -12.77 -17.42
N LYS A 25 -13.73 -13.22 -17.15
CA LYS A 25 -14.72 -12.42 -16.43
C LYS A 25 -14.14 -12.02 -15.07
N ALA A 26 -13.92 -10.73 -14.93
CA ALA A 26 -13.49 -10.08 -13.71
C ALA A 26 -14.64 -10.03 -12.69
N ALA A 27 -14.33 -9.70 -11.43
CA ALA A 27 -15.29 -9.70 -10.32
C ALA A 27 -16.60 -8.97 -10.68
N ASP A 28 -17.73 -9.54 -10.25
CA ASP A 28 -19.09 -9.14 -10.66
C ASP A 28 -19.30 -7.63 -10.57
N THR A 29 -19.41 -6.98 -11.74
CA THR A 29 -20.05 -5.67 -11.87
C THR A 29 -21.54 -5.89 -12.06
N GLU A 30 -22.26 -6.20 -11.00
CA GLU A 30 -23.72 -6.20 -11.06
C GLU A 30 -24.25 -4.76 -11.10
N ASN A 31 -25.14 -4.51 -12.07
CA ASN A 31 -26.03 -3.35 -12.08
C ASN A 31 -27.15 -3.64 -11.07
N GLU A 32 -27.10 -3.02 -9.89
CA GLU A 32 -28.25 -3.01 -8.98
C GLU A 32 -29.24 -1.92 -9.41
N THR A 33 -30.43 -2.36 -9.80
CA THR A 33 -31.64 -1.55 -9.99
C THR A 33 -32.10 -0.97 -8.65
N GLU A 34 -32.49 0.30 -8.65
CA GLU A 34 -33.05 1.00 -7.49
C GLU A 34 -34.36 0.36 -7.02
N GLU A 35 -34.37 -0.14 -5.78
CA GLU A 35 -35.60 -0.31 -5.00
C GLU A 35 -35.51 0.52 -3.73
N THR A 36 -36.33 1.58 -3.70
CA THR A 36 -36.55 2.45 -2.54
C THR A 36 -37.20 1.68 -1.39
N ALA A 37 -36.42 1.36 -0.37
CA ALA A 37 -36.92 0.95 0.93
C ALA A 37 -36.42 1.94 2.01
N THR A 38 -37.34 2.73 2.53
CA THR A 38 -37.13 3.64 3.66
C THR A 38 -36.81 2.84 4.93
N VAL A 39 -35.56 2.91 5.39
CA VAL A 39 -35.16 2.39 6.71
C VAL A 39 -34.66 3.54 7.57
N LYS A 40 -35.27 3.64 8.76
CA LYS A 40 -35.03 4.66 9.78
C LYS A 40 -33.56 4.72 10.18
N VAL A 41 -32.98 5.91 10.04
CA VAL A 41 -31.68 6.29 10.59
C VAL A 41 -31.78 6.25 12.11
N VAL A 42 -31.07 5.30 12.73
CA VAL A 42 -30.80 5.36 14.17
C VAL A 42 -29.49 6.13 14.32
N ASP A 43 -29.62 7.33 14.88
CA ASP A 43 -28.55 8.28 15.17
C ASP A 43 -27.43 7.62 15.98
N SER A 44 -26.27 7.41 15.36
CA SER A 44 -25.06 7.03 16.07
C SER A 44 -24.46 8.30 16.69
N ILE A 45 -24.65 8.44 17.99
CA ILE A 45 -24.09 9.46 18.90
C ILE A 45 -22.75 10.01 18.36
N GLU A 46 -22.78 11.28 17.94
CA GLU A 46 -21.59 12.09 17.66
C GLU A 46 -20.68 12.10 18.90
N LYS A 47 -19.55 11.39 18.84
CA LYS A 47 -18.43 11.70 19.74
C LYS A 47 -17.86 13.05 19.29
N THR A 48 -17.99 14.05 20.15
CA THR A 48 -17.34 15.36 20.01
C THR A 48 -15.87 15.14 19.63
N PRO A 49 -15.38 15.68 18.49
CA PRO A 49 -14.02 15.42 18.04
C PRO A 49 -13.03 15.99 19.06
N THR A 50 -12.24 15.12 19.68
CA THR A 50 -11.16 15.51 20.58
C THR A 50 -10.19 16.40 19.81
N LEU A 51 -10.09 17.68 20.18
CA LEU A 51 -9.33 18.68 19.42
C LEU A 51 -7.81 18.49 19.48
N THR A 52 -7.32 17.62 20.36
CA THR A 52 -5.89 17.37 20.60
C THR A 52 -5.61 15.89 20.79
N ILE A 53 -4.46 15.40 20.31
CA ILE A 53 -4.04 14.01 20.55
C ILE A 53 -3.51 13.83 21.97
N ASP A 54 -3.70 12.63 22.54
CA ASP A 54 -2.98 12.20 23.72
C ASP A 54 -1.54 11.83 23.33
N THR A 55 -0.61 12.75 23.57
CA THR A 55 0.81 12.58 23.20
C THR A 55 1.51 11.50 24.03
N VAL A 56 1.07 11.24 25.25
CA VAL A 56 1.64 10.21 26.13
C VAL A 56 1.27 8.83 25.60
N ASP A 57 -0.01 8.59 25.29
CA ASP A 57 -0.45 7.34 24.66
C ASP A 57 0.18 7.14 23.28
N TYR A 58 0.24 8.20 22.46
CA TYR A 58 0.90 8.15 21.15
C TYR A 58 2.37 7.70 21.28
N ASN A 59 3.15 8.35 22.14
CA ASN A 59 4.56 8.02 22.36
C ASN A 59 4.74 6.58 22.85
N LYS A 60 3.89 6.12 23.78
CA LYS A 60 3.90 4.74 24.29
C LYS A 60 3.69 3.72 23.16
N ARG A 61 2.72 3.97 22.27
CA ARG A 61 2.44 3.11 21.11
C ARG A 61 3.58 3.12 20.09
N MET A 62 4.19 4.28 19.83
CA MET A 62 5.35 4.37 18.94
C MET A 62 6.54 3.56 19.45
N ILE A 63 6.80 3.59 20.77
CA ILE A 63 7.82 2.74 21.40
C ILE A 63 7.46 1.26 21.26
N ALA A 64 6.19 0.87 21.50
CA ALA A 64 5.74 -0.51 21.34
C ALA A 64 5.90 -1.02 19.90
N LEU A 65 5.62 -0.18 18.88
CA LEU A 65 5.84 -0.52 17.47
C LEU A 65 7.32 -0.61 17.10
N SER A 66 8.20 0.15 17.76
CA SER A 66 9.64 0.03 17.53
C SER A 66 10.20 -1.34 17.91
N ASN A 67 9.44 -2.15 18.67
CA ASN A 67 9.86 -3.44 19.20
C ASN A 67 11.15 -3.36 20.03
N ASN A 68 11.30 -2.29 20.82
CA ASN A 68 12.49 -2.01 21.63
C ASN A 68 13.78 -1.88 20.80
N ASP A 69 13.71 -1.25 19.62
CA ASP A 69 14.93 -0.92 18.87
C ASP A 69 15.88 -0.07 19.72
N THR A 70 17.04 -0.63 20.06
CA THR A 70 18.06 0.05 20.88
C THR A 70 19.05 0.85 20.04
N THR A 71 18.94 0.80 18.71
CA THR A 71 19.88 1.47 17.81
C THR A 71 19.61 2.96 17.62
N GLY A 72 18.46 3.44 18.11
CA GLY A 72 18.02 4.83 17.95
C GLY A 72 17.46 5.14 16.56
N ARG A 73 17.18 4.12 15.73
CA ARG A 73 16.56 4.31 14.41
C ARG A 73 15.04 4.39 14.50
N TRP A 74 14.45 3.60 15.41
CA TRP A 74 13.01 3.52 15.59
C TRP A 74 12.61 3.77 17.06
N PRO A 75 11.47 4.43 17.31
CA PRO A 75 10.61 5.10 16.34
C PRO A 75 11.27 6.39 15.79
N VAL A 76 10.91 6.77 14.57
CA VAL A 76 11.39 8.03 13.97
C VAL A 76 10.72 9.21 14.67
N LYS A 77 11.51 10.22 15.03
CA LYS A 77 10.97 11.49 15.54
C LYS A 77 10.26 12.23 14.41
N THR A 78 8.95 12.42 14.55
CA THR A 78 8.10 13.13 13.60
C THR A 78 7.19 14.10 14.35
N PRO A 79 6.64 15.12 13.69
CA PRO A 79 5.58 15.93 14.28
C PRO A 79 4.42 15.05 14.73
N TYR A 80 3.73 15.46 15.80
CA TYR A 80 2.51 14.79 16.22
C TYR A 80 1.44 14.90 15.12
N PRO A 81 0.73 13.80 14.80
CA PRO A 81 -0.32 13.84 13.79
C PRO A 81 -1.53 14.62 14.29
N LEU A 82 -2.40 15.04 13.36
CA LEU A 82 -3.70 15.61 13.72
C LEU A 82 -4.60 14.58 14.45
N PRO A 83 -5.60 15.03 15.23
CA PRO A 83 -6.59 14.14 15.81
C PRO A 83 -7.26 13.23 14.78
N GLY A 84 -7.59 12.00 15.21
CA GLY A 84 -8.16 10.98 14.34
C GLY A 84 -7.15 10.23 13.47
N ALA A 85 -5.85 10.38 13.74
CA ALA A 85 -4.80 9.58 13.13
C ALA A 85 -5.09 8.07 13.25
N LEU A 86 -4.85 7.31 12.18
CA LEU A 86 -5.06 5.86 12.16
C LEU A 86 -3.90 5.11 12.82
N LEU A 87 -2.66 5.52 12.53
CA LEU A 87 -1.44 4.90 13.07
C LEU A 87 -0.88 5.73 14.24
N PRO A 88 -0.33 5.13 15.31
CA PRO A 88 -0.17 3.69 15.57
C PRO A 88 -1.39 3.02 16.25
N TYR A 89 -2.56 3.67 16.24
CA TYR A 89 -3.76 3.18 16.97
C TYR A 89 -4.38 1.93 16.35
N ASN A 90 -4.24 1.77 15.04
CA ASN A 90 -4.78 0.66 14.28
C ASN A 90 -3.70 -0.01 13.44
N ARG A 91 -3.80 -1.34 13.31
CA ARG A 91 -3.14 -2.13 12.27
C ARG A 91 -4.07 -2.25 11.08
N ILE A 92 -3.59 -1.87 9.90
CA ILE A 92 -4.38 -1.91 8.66
C ILE A 92 -4.07 -3.20 7.92
N ILE A 93 -5.10 -3.99 7.60
CA ILE A 93 -4.99 -5.21 6.78
C ILE A 93 -5.66 -4.95 5.44
N ALA A 94 -4.87 -4.88 4.39
CA ALA A 94 -5.30 -4.49 3.06
C ALA A 94 -5.31 -5.67 2.09
N TYR A 95 -6.35 -5.79 1.30
CA TYR A 95 -6.35 -6.62 0.09
C TYR A 95 -6.03 -5.76 -1.12
N TYR A 96 -4.98 -6.11 -1.84
CA TYR A 96 -4.49 -5.36 -2.99
C TYR A 96 -5.00 -5.93 -4.30
N GLY A 97 -5.28 -5.06 -5.27
CA GLY A 97 -5.37 -5.47 -6.67
C GLY A 97 -6.29 -4.62 -7.55
N ASN A 98 -6.69 -5.20 -8.68
CA ASN A 98 -7.46 -4.51 -9.71
C ASN A 98 -8.68 -5.36 -10.13
N LEU A 99 -9.85 -4.73 -10.20
CA LEU A 99 -11.12 -5.40 -10.49
C LEU A 99 -11.20 -6.00 -11.90
N TYR A 100 -10.39 -5.55 -12.87
CA TYR A 100 -10.35 -6.12 -14.22
C TYR A 100 -9.32 -7.24 -14.41
N SER A 101 -8.60 -7.64 -13.36
CA SER A 101 -7.56 -8.65 -13.46
C SER A 101 -7.50 -9.55 -12.24
N THR A 102 -7.74 -10.84 -12.45
CA THR A 102 -7.55 -11.90 -11.44
C THR A 102 -6.07 -12.22 -11.18
N ARG A 103 -5.15 -11.54 -11.88
CA ARG A 103 -3.70 -11.74 -11.78
C ARG A 103 -2.97 -10.59 -11.10
N MET A 104 -3.67 -9.50 -10.78
CA MET A 104 -3.09 -8.29 -10.20
C MET A 104 -3.40 -8.15 -8.70
N GLY A 105 -3.82 -9.22 -8.05
CA GLY A 105 -3.93 -9.32 -6.59
C GLY A 105 -5.29 -9.83 -6.11
N ILE A 106 -5.28 -10.33 -4.87
CA ILE A 106 -6.42 -10.99 -4.22
C ILE A 106 -7.75 -10.20 -4.25
N LEU A 107 -7.68 -8.86 -4.27
CA LEU A 107 -8.88 -8.00 -4.32
C LEU A 107 -9.71 -8.23 -5.59
N GLY A 108 -9.05 -8.47 -6.73
CA GLY A 108 -9.71 -8.73 -8.03
C GLY A 108 -9.75 -10.22 -8.41
N GLU A 109 -9.12 -11.09 -7.62
CA GLU A 109 -9.03 -12.52 -7.90
C GLU A 109 -10.30 -13.29 -7.51
N LEU A 110 -10.96 -12.89 -6.42
CA LEU A 110 -12.12 -13.59 -5.85
C LEU A 110 -13.41 -12.82 -6.10
N PRO A 111 -14.58 -13.51 -6.19
CA PRO A 111 -15.88 -12.85 -6.15
C PRO A 111 -16.03 -12.00 -4.88
N ARG A 112 -16.75 -10.87 -4.97
CA ARG A 112 -16.87 -9.86 -3.90
C ARG A 112 -17.13 -10.46 -2.52
N LYS A 113 -18.16 -11.32 -2.41
CA LYS A 113 -18.58 -11.89 -1.12
C LYS A 113 -17.47 -12.75 -0.49
N GLU A 114 -16.82 -13.58 -1.30
CA GLU A 114 -15.71 -14.43 -0.86
C GLU A 114 -14.48 -13.59 -0.50
N MET A 115 -14.17 -12.58 -1.31
CA MET A 115 -13.07 -11.65 -1.09
C MET A 115 -13.22 -10.93 0.26
N LEU A 116 -14.39 -10.34 0.54
CA LEU A 116 -14.65 -9.61 1.79
C LEU A 116 -14.64 -10.55 3.01
N ALA A 117 -15.22 -11.76 2.90
CA ALA A 117 -15.19 -12.75 3.96
C ALA A 117 -13.74 -13.19 4.28
N LYS A 118 -12.93 -13.40 3.24
CA LYS A 118 -11.52 -13.78 3.41
C LYS A 118 -10.72 -12.65 4.06
N LEU A 119 -10.94 -11.40 3.67
CA LEU A 119 -10.31 -10.22 4.28
C LEU A 119 -10.65 -10.11 5.77
N GLN A 120 -11.92 -10.28 6.15
CA GLN A 120 -12.32 -10.30 7.56
C GLN A 120 -11.65 -11.43 8.34
N GLY A 121 -11.46 -12.59 7.70
CA GLY A 121 -10.68 -13.69 8.27
C GLY A 121 -9.23 -13.30 8.56
N GLU A 122 -8.54 -12.59 7.66
CA GLU A 122 -7.19 -12.09 7.91
C GLU A 122 -7.16 -11.01 9.00
N VAL A 123 -8.13 -10.10 9.03
CA VAL A 123 -8.29 -9.11 10.12
C VAL A 123 -8.39 -9.81 11.48
N ALA A 124 -9.20 -10.86 11.59
CA ALA A 124 -9.37 -11.62 12.83
C ALA A 124 -8.07 -12.33 13.25
N LYS A 125 -7.33 -12.93 12.31
CA LYS A 125 -6.02 -13.57 12.59
C LYS A 125 -5.01 -12.57 13.13
N TRP A 126 -4.90 -11.40 12.50
CA TRP A 126 -4.00 -10.34 12.95
C TRP A 126 -4.39 -9.77 14.32
N GLN A 127 -5.69 -9.64 14.58
CA GLN A 127 -6.17 -9.21 15.89
C GLN A 127 -5.84 -10.25 16.99
N ALA A 128 -5.92 -11.54 16.68
CA ALA A 128 -5.58 -12.62 17.60
C ALA A 128 -4.07 -12.70 17.90
N ALA A 129 -3.23 -12.46 16.89
CA ALA A 129 -1.78 -12.48 17.05
C ALA A 129 -1.22 -11.30 17.87
N ASP A 130 -1.93 -10.17 17.90
CA ASP A 130 -1.60 -9.00 18.73
C ASP A 130 -2.88 -8.23 19.12
N SER A 131 -3.38 -8.53 20.33
CA SER A 131 -4.58 -7.92 20.89
C SER A 131 -4.37 -6.48 21.39
N THR A 132 -3.13 -5.99 21.42
CA THR A 132 -2.81 -4.65 21.96
C THR A 132 -3.09 -3.51 20.97
N VAL A 133 -3.23 -3.86 19.68
CA VAL A 133 -3.50 -2.93 18.59
C VAL A 133 -4.78 -3.38 17.88
N LYS A 134 -5.73 -2.45 17.69
CA LYS A 134 -6.96 -2.73 16.94
C LYS A 134 -6.63 -3.01 15.48
N THR A 135 -7.19 -4.05 14.90
CA THR A 135 -6.99 -4.39 13.49
C THR A 135 -8.21 -3.98 12.65
N ILE A 136 -7.99 -3.33 11.51
CA ILE A 136 -9.05 -2.84 10.62
C ILE A 136 -8.82 -3.24 9.15
N PRO A 137 -9.89 -3.50 8.39
CA PRO A 137 -9.80 -3.88 6.97
C PRO A 137 -9.52 -2.69 6.05
N ALA A 138 -8.92 -2.97 4.90
CA ALA A 138 -8.75 -2.03 3.80
C ALA A 138 -8.85 -2.73 2.43
N LEU A 139 -9.34 -2.00 1.44
CA LEU A 139 -9.29 -2.36 0.02
C LEU A 139 -8.28 -1.46 -0.69
N HIS A 140 -7.16 -2.01 -1.13
CA HIS A 140 -6.10 -1.28 -1.82
C HIS A 140 -6.20 -1.50 -3.33
N TYR A 141 -6.89 -0.59 -4.02
CA TYR A 141 -7.25 -0.72 -5.41
C TYR A 141 -6.27 -0.01 -6.33
N ILE A 142 -5.81 -0.69 -7.37
CA ILE A 142 -4.92 -0.10 -8.39
C ILE A 142 -5.74 0.76 -9.35
N ALA A 143 -5.74 2.07 -9.09
CA ALA A 143 -6.48 3.07 -9.86
C ALA A 143 -5.73 3.48 -11.13
N VAL A 144 -4.40 3.42 -11.12
CA VAL A 144 -3.55 3.68 -12.28
C VAL A 144 -2.53 2.56 -12.43
N THR A 145 -2.53 1.90 -13.58
CA THR A 145 -1.62 0.80 -13.89
C THR A 145 -0.59 1.24 -14.92
N ALA A 146 0.68 0.89 -14.72
CA ALA A 146 1.68 1.10 -15.75
C ALA A 146 1.50 0.11 -16.89
N GLN A 147 1.84 0.54 -18.10
CA GLN A 147 1.57 -0.20 -19.33
C GLN A 147 2.86 -0.37 -20.13
N GLY A 148 3.09 -1.61 -20.59
CA GLY A 148 4.20 -1.91 -21.50
C GLY A 148 4.03 -1.21 -22.85
N ALA A 149 2.79 -1.07 -23.33
CA ALA A 149 2.48 -0.32 -24.55
C ALA A 149 2.25 1.17 -24.23
N PRO A 150 2.54 2.09 -25.18
CA PRO A 150 2.20 3.50 -25.00
C PRO A 150 0.68 3.67 -24.87
N GLY A 151 0.26 4.34 -23.80
CA GLY A 151 -1.13 4.76 -23.59
C GLY A 151 -1.42 6.13 -24.21
N LYS A 152 -2.51 6.76 -23.76
CA LYS A 152 -2.83 8.15 -24.11
C LYS A 152 -1.62 9.06 -23.86
N ASN A 153 -1.31 9.93 -24.83
CA ASN A 153 -0.17 10.86 -24.79
C ASN A 153 1.20 10.18 -24.56
N ASN A 154 1.36 8.90 -24.96
CA ASN A 154 2.57 8.11 -24.74
C ASN A 154 2.97 7.95 -23.27
N MET A 155 2.03 8.06 -22.33
CA MET A 155 2.36 8.07 -20.89
C MET A 155 2.63 6.69 -20.30
N HIS A 156 2.54 5.61 -21.09
CA HIS A 156 2.78 4.23 -20.64
C HIS A 156 2.03 3.87 -19.34
N ARG A 157 0.77 4.31 -19.25
CA ARG A 157 -0.13 4.04 -18.12
C ARG A 157 -1.59 4.02 -18.56
N LEU A 158 -2.42 3.34 -17.78
CA LEU A 158 -3.87 3.24 -17.95
C LEU A 158 -4.56 3.62 -16.64
N ARG A 159 -5.40 4.66 -16.69
CA ARG A 159 -6.32 5.03 -15.61
C ARG A 159 -7.54 4.13 -15.66
N MET A 160 -7.89 3.54 -14.53
CA MET A 160 -9.15 2.82 -14.41
C MET A 160 -10.34 3.79 -14.47
N PRO A 161 -11.51 3.36 -14.98
CA PRO A 161 -12.70 4.17 -14.96
C PRO A 161 -13.08 4.55 -13.52
N PHE A 162 -13.48 5.79 -13.30
CA PHE A 162 -13.89 6.29 -11.98
C PHE A 162 -15.02 5.47 -11.33
N LYS A 163 -15.93 4.88 -12.13
CA LYS A 163 -16.96 3.95 -11.64
C LYS A 163 -16.37 2.77 -10.85
N GLN A 164 -15.17 2.29 -11.19
CA GLN A 164 -14.51 1.22 -10.43
C GLN A 164 -14.05 1.69 -9.05
N ILE A 165 -13.61 2.95 -8.93
CA ILE A 165 -13.29 3.56 -7.64
C ILE A 165 -14.57 3.67 -6.80
N ASP A 166 -15.67 4.11 -7.40
CA ASP A 166 -16.98 4.16 -6.74
C ASP A 166 -17.42 2.77 -6.25
N THR A 167 -17.20 1.72 -7.06
CA THR A 167 -17.46 0.33 -6.67
C THR A 167 -16.63 -0.12 -5.47
N ILE A 168 -15.33 0.17 -5.44
CA ILE A 168 -14.49 -0.19 -4.29
C ILE A 168 -14.91 0.54 -3.02
N ILE A 169 -15.25 1.83 -3.14
CA ILE A 169 -15.77 2.61 -2.01
C ILE A 169 -17.08 2.01 -1.49
N SER A 170 -17.99 1.57 -2.36
CA SER A 170 -19.23 0.93 -1.95
C SER A 170 -18.99 -0.44 -1.29
N TRP A 171 -18.00 -1.20 -1.75
CA TRP A 171 -17.61 -2.48 -1.14
C TRP A 171 -16.97 -2.31 0.23
N ALA A 172 -16.26 -1.21 0.46
CA ALA A 172 -15.63 -0.92 1.74
C ALA A 172 -16.64 -0.54 2.84
N LYS A 173 -17.73 0.15 2.48
CA LYS A 173 -18.76 0.66 3.41
C LYS A 173 -19.34 -0.40 4.37
N PRO A 174 -19.87 -1.56 3.92
CA PRO A 174 -20.52 -2.53 4.82
C PRO A 174 -19.56 -3.17 5.83
N ILE A 175 -18.25 -3.09 5.61
CA ILE A 175 -17.23 -3.64 6.51
C ILE A 175 -16.40 -2.57 7.21
N ASN A 176 -16.80 -1.29 7.11
CA ASN A 176 -16.06 -0.13 7.62
C ASN A 176 -14.57 -0.16 7.22
N ALA A 177 -14.28 -0.57 5.98
CA ALA A 177 -12.92 -0.63 5.47
C ALA A 177 -12.43 0.73 4.98
N LEU A 178 -11.12 0.90 5.08
CA LEU A 178 -10.41 1.97 4.37
C LEU A 178 -10.30 1.62 2.88
N VAL A 179 -10.12 2.64 2.05
CA VAL A 179 -9.80 2.48 0.63
C VAL A 179 -8.45 3.13 0.36
N PHE A 180 -7.57 2.45 -0.36
CA PHE A 180 -6.35 3.03 -0.89
C PHE A 180 -6.44 3.03 -2.41
N LEU A 181 -6.13 4.17 -3.02
CA LEU A 181 -5.99 4.28 -4.47
C LEU A 181 -4.50 4.19 -4.80
N ASP A 182 -4.08 3.10 -5.44
CA ASP A 182 -2.69 2.91 -5.85
C ASP A 182 -2.44 3.50 -7.25
N ILE A 183 -1.26 4.11 -7.41
CA ILE A 183 -0.82 4.65 -8.69
C ILE A 183 0.55 4.12 -9.12
N GLN A 184 0.57 3.58 -10.33
CA GLN A 184 1.75 3.23 -11.10
C GLN A 184 1.89 4.23 -12.26
N VAL A 185 2.79 5.21 -12.12
CA VAL A 185 2.77 6.42 -12.96
C VAL A 185 3.22 6.20 -14.41
N GLY A 186 4.00 5.15 -14.70
CA GLY A 186 4.59 4.95 -16.02
C GLY A 186 5.56 6.09 -16.37
N HIS A 187 5.24 6.84 -17.42
CA HIS A 187 5.96 8.06 -17.84
C HIS A 187 5.32 9.35 -17.31
N SER A 188 4.21 9.24 -16.57
CA SER A 188 3.57 10.39 -15.89
C SER A 188 4.33 10.79 -14.62
N THR A 189 3.82 11.81 -13.93
CA THR A 189 4.33 12.27 -12.63
C THR A 189 3.37 11.91 -11.50
N VAL A 190 3.89 11.81 -10.28
CA VAL A 190 3.07 11.64 -9.07
C VAL A 190 2.05 12.77 -8.97
N LYS A 191 2.50 14.02 -9.11
CA LYS A 191 1.64 15.21 -9.07
C LYS A 191 0.46 15.11 -10.04
N SER A 192 0.71 14.74 -11.31
CA SER A 192 -0.34 14.63 -12.33
C SER A 192 -1.35 13.52 -12.05
N GLU A 193 -0.91 12.36 -11.55
CA GLU A 193 -1.83 11.25 -11.29
C GLU A 193 -2.59 11.41 -9.97
N VAL A 194 -1.97 11.99 -8.93
CA VAL A 194 -2.65 12.27 -7.66
C VAL A 194 -3.71 13.36 -7.81
N ALA A 195 -3.43 14.42 -8.59
CA ALA A 195 -4.38 15.52 -8.84
C ALA A 195 -5.72 15.02 -9.41
N GLU A 196 -5.70 13.98 -10.24
CA GLU A 196 -6.88 13.40 -10.86
C GLU A 196 -7.77 12.62 -9.88
N LEU A 197 -7.21 12.27 -8.71
CA LEU A 197 -7.87 11.54 -7.65
C LEU A 197 -8.31 12.44 -6.48
N GLU A 198 -8.09 13.77 -6.56
CA GLU A 198 -8.40 14.73 -5.49
C GLU A 198 -9.83 14.60 -4.96
N LYS A 199 -10.82 14.45 -5.86
CA LYS A 199 -12.23 14.25 -5.47
C LYS A 199 -12.41 13.06 -4.52
N TYR A 200 -11.71 11.97 -4.78
CA TYR A 200 -11.78 10.76 -3.96
C TYR A 200 -10.94 10.88 -2.70
N LEU A 201 -9.74 11.44 -2.80
CA LEU A 201 -8.85 11.65 -1.66
C LEU A 201 -9.43 12.64 -0.63
N ALA A 202 -10.35 13.51 -1.03
CA ALA A 202 -11.13 14.36 -0.14
C ALA A 202 -12.16 13.59 0.73
N MET A 203 -12.42 12.31 0.46
CA MET A 203 -13.29 11.48 1.31
C MET A 203 -12.53 10.97 2.54
N PRO A 204 -13.12 10.94 3.76
CA PRO A 204 -12.39 10.61 4.99
C PRO A 204 -11.67 9.26 4.97
N ASN A 205 -12.30 8.21 4.42
CA ASN A 205 -11.82 6.83 4.43
C ASN A 205 -10.93 6.45 3.23
N VAL A 206 -10.62 7.41 2.34
CA VAL A 206 -9.80 7.18 1.14
C VAL A 206 -8.37 7.70 1.36
N HIS A 207 -7.39 6.88 0.99
CA HIS A 207 -5.96 7.05 1.17
C HIS A 207 -5.19 6.76 -0.13
N LEU A 208 -3.87 6.93 -0.13
CA LEU A 208 -3.04 6.87 -1.34
C LEU A 208 -1.96 5.77 -1.21
N GLY A 209 -1.80 4.98 -2.26
CA GLY A 209 -0.64 4.13 -2.51
C GLY A 209 0.14 4.66 -3.71
N ILE A 210 1.47 4.60 -3.65
CA ILE A 210 2.32 4.95 -4.79
C ILE A 210 3.37 3.85 -4.98
N ASP A 211 3.59 3.50 -6.25
CA ASP A 211 4.55 2.46 -6.62
C ASP A 211 5.73 3.04 -7.41
N PRO A 212 6.90 3.21 -6.76
CA PRO A 212 8.11 3.69 -7.41
C PRO A 212 8.64 2.74 -8.50
N GLU A 213 8.32 1.43 -8.47
CA GLU A 213 8.80 0.45 -9.44
C GLU A 213 8.49 0.88 -10.88
N PHE A 214 7.35 1.55 -11.07
CA PHE A 214 6.84 1.92 -12.37
C PHE A 214 7.08 3.38 -12.74
N SER A 215 7.95 4.09 -12.03
CA SER A 215 8.37 5.44 -12.41
C SER A 215 9.55 5.41 -13.37
N MET A 216 9.27 5.53 -14.67
CA MET A 216 10.28 5.42 -15.73
C MET A 216 10.75 6.79 -16.21
N LYS A 217 11.44 7.49 -15.32
CA LYS A 217 11.97 8.86 -15.56
C LYS A 217 12.91 8.97 -16.76
N GLY A 218 13.55 7.87 -17.21
CA GLY A 218 14.41 7.86 -18.39
C GLY A 218 13.68 7.48 -19.69
N GLY A 219 12.35 7.39 -19.67
CA GLY A 219 11.54 6.99 -20.83
C GLY A 219 11.56 5.50 -21.13
N GLU A 220 12.12 4.67 -20.24
CA GLU A 220 12.15 3.23 -20.45
C GLU A 220 10.75 2.62 -20.35
N ARG A 221 10.54 1.51 -21.04
CA ARG A 221 9.25 0.81 -20.99
C ARG A 221 9.02 0.27 -19.57
N PRO A 222 7.86 0.50 -18.93
CA PRO A 222 7.54 -0.10 -17.63
C PRO A 222 7.71 -1.62 -17.65
N GLY A 223 8.28 -2.17 -16.57
CA GLY A 223 8.61 -3.59 -16.44
C GLY A 223 9.87 -4.05 -17.17
N SER A 224 10.57 -3.18 -17.91
CA SER A 224 11.90 -3.51 -18.48
C SER A 224 13.03 -3.39 -17.47
N LYS A 225 12.85 -2.55 -16.45
CA LYS A 225 13.73 -2.38 -15.30
C LYS A 225 12.94 -1.76 -14.15
N ILE A 226 13.53 -1.77 -12.96
CA ILE A 226 12.93 -1.16 -11.77
C ILE A 226 13.12 0.37 -11.83
N GLY A 227 12.01 1.10 -11.77
CA GLY A 227 11.94 2.55 -11.68
C GLY A 227 12.27 3.08 -10.28
N HIS A 228 12.10 4.39 -10.09
CA HIS A 228 12.29 5.01 -8.78
C HIS A 228 11.55 6.34 -8.62
N PHE A 229 11.25 6.65 -7.36
CA PHE A 229 10.90 7.99 -6.92
C PHE A 229 12.06 8.62 -6.13
N THR A 230 12.17 9.93 -6.22
CA THR A 230 12.96 10.76 -5.32
C THR A 230 12.08 11.25 -4.17
N ALA A 231 12.69 11.82 -3.13
CA ALA A 231 11.94 12.53 -2.10
C ALA A 231 11.06 13.66 -2.66
N ALA A 232 11.47 14.34 -3.74
CA ALA A 232 10.66 15.38 -4.36
C ALA A 232 9.34 14.82 -4.92
N ASP A 233 9.38 13.68 -5.61
CA ASP A 233 8.19 13.02 -6.14
C ASP A 233 7.22 12.60 -5.01
N ILE A 234 7.77 12.10 -3.91
CA ILE A 234 6.99 11.69 -2.74
C ILE A 234 6.42 12.94 -2.04
N ASN A 235 7.20 14.01 -1.96
CA ASN A 235 6.78 15.27 -1.37
C ASN A 235 5.66 15.94 -2.17
N ASP A 236 5.58 15.77 -3.50
CA ASP A 236 4.43 16.20 -4.29
C ASP A 236 3.13 15.52 -3.81
N ALA A 237 3.15 14.21 -3.55
CA ALA A 237 2.00 13.51 -2.98
C ALA A 237 1.67 14.01 -1.57
N ILE A 238 2.69 14.22 -0.72
CA ILE A 238 2.51 14.71 0.65
C ILE A 238 1.87 16.10 0.65
N ASP A 239 2.35 17.01 -0.20
CA ASP A 239 1.84 18.38 -0.26
C ASP A 239 0.37 18.40 -0.71
N ILE A 240 0.02 17.63 -1.76
CA ILE A 240 -1.38 17.50 -2.21
C ILE A 240 -2.26 16.90 -1.12
N LEU A 241 -1.84 15.81 -0.48
CA LEU A 241 -2.62 15.18 0.59
C LEU A 241 -2.79 16.12 1.80
N ALA A 242 -1.75 16.85 2.19
CA ALA A 242 -1.82 17.81 3.29
C ALA A 242 -2.80 18.95 2.98
N ASP A 243 -2.79 19.47 1.75
CA ASP A 243 -3.73 20.52 1.32
C ASP A 243 -5.17 20.02 1.29
N ILE A 244 -5.40 18.78 0.82
CA ILE A 244 -6.71 18.13 0.89
C ILE A 244 -7.18 18.00 2.34
N VAL A 245 -6.32 17.55 3.26
CA VAL A 245 -6.65 17.39 4.67
C VAL A 245 -7.03 18.73 5.30
N ARG A 246 -6.22 19.78 5.08
CA ARG A 246 -6.48 21.13 5.62
C ARG A 246 -7.76 21.72 5.06
N LYS A 247 -7.94 21.69 3.74
CA LYS A 247 -9.10 22.27 3.05
C LYS A 247 -10.41 21.63 3.48
N ASN A 248 -10.42 20.31 3.66
CA ASN A 248 -11.62 19.53 3.96
C ASN A 248 -11.76 19.18 5.45
N LYS A 249 -10.86 19.67 6.32
CA LYS A 249 -10.82 19.40 7.76
C LYS A 249 -10.85 17.90 8.09
N LEU A 250 -10.08 17.11 7.34
CA LEU A 250 -10.04 15.66 7.48
C LEU A 250 -9.09 15.23 8.59
N THR A 251 -9.22 13.96 8.99
CA THR A 251 -8.16 13.27 9.72
C THR A 251 -6.94 13.04 8.81
N PRO A 252 -5.75 12.73 9.38
CA PRO A 252 -4.56 12.47 8.59
C PRO A 252 -4.75 11.36 7.55
N LYS A 253 -4.15 11.55 6.37
CA LYS A 253 -4.12 10.52 5.31
C LYS A 253 -2.96 9.57 5.51
N VAL A 254 -3.18 8.29 5.23
CA VAL A 254 -2.08 7.33 5.09
C VAL A 254 -1.56 7.36 3.66
N LEU A 255 -0.24 7.50 3.50
CA LEU A 255 0.47 7.38 2.25
C LEU A 255 1.32 6.10 2.31
N VAL A 256 0.99 5.11 1.48
CA VAL A 256 1.76 3.87 1.35
C VAL A 256 2.74 4.01 0.19
N ILE A 257 4.01 3.69 0.44
CA ILE A 257 5.09 3.75 -0.55
C ILE A 257 5.69 2.35 -0.67
N HIS A 258 5.48 1.71 -1.82
CA HIS A 258 5.98 0.37 -2.08
C HIS A 258 7.50 0.35 -2.26
N ARG A 259 8.18 -0.64 -1.66
CA ARG A 259 9.63 -0.78 -1.75
C ARG A 259 10.09 -2.22 -1.54
N PHE A 260 10.83 -2.75 -2.50
CA PHE A 260 11.51 -4.05 -2.36
C PHE A 260 12.98 -4.05 -2.78
N THR A 261 13.49 -2.94 -3.29
CA THR A 261 14.92 -2.69 -3.49
C THR A 261 15.33 -1.34 -2.90
N GLN A 262 16.63 -1.15 -2.66
CA GLN A 262 17.13 0.13 -2.17
C GLN A 262 16.89 1.28 -3.18
N GLY A 263 17.11 1.02 -4.47
CA GLY A 263 17.09 2.05 -5.51
C GLY A 263 15.72 2.66 -5.83
N MET A 264 14.63 2.02 -5.42
CA MET A 264 13.25 2.47 -5.68
C MET A 264 12.91 3.82 -5.02
N VAL A 265 13.53 4.13 -3.88
CA VAL A 265 13.33 5.41 -3.18
C VAL A 265 14.68 6.05 -2.94
N LYS A 266 14.89 7.20 -3.58
CA LYS A 266 16.12 7.99 -3.44
C LYS A 266 15.91 9.15 -2.48
N ASN A 267 16.98 9.51 -1.76
CA ASN A 267 17.02 10.63 -0.84
C ASN A 267 15.94 10.57 0.27
N TYR A 268 15.61 9.38 0.78
CA TYR A 268 14.50 9.19 1.73
C TYR A 268 14.52 10.12 2.97
N LYS A 269 15.71 10.61 3.36
CA LYS A 269 15.87 11.56 4.47
C LYS A 269 15.18 12.90 4.21
N GLU A 270 15.05 13.30 2.95
CA GLU A 270 14.41 14.54 2.49
C GLU A 270 12.88 14.41 2.35
N ILE A 271 12.32 13.22 2.58
CA ILE A 271 10.86 13.04 2.63
C ILE A 271 10.32 13.84 3.83
N LYS A 272 9.39 14.76 3.56
CA LYS A 272 8.71 15.60 4.55
C LYS A 272 7.91 14.73 5.52
N LYS A 273 7.81 15.18 6.78
CA LYS A 273 6.89 14.59 7.77
C LYS A 273 6.01 15.73 8.27
N VAL A 274 4.71 15.61 8.08
CA VAL A 274 3.73 16.66 8.39
C VAL A 274 2.57 16.04 9.19
N PRO A 275 1.89 16.79 10.08
CA PRO A 275 0.78 16.28 10.89
C PRO A 275 -0.37 15.64 10.09
N GLU A 276 -0.55 16.07 8.84
CA GLU A 276 -1.65 15.68 7.95
C GLU A 276 -1.44 14.33 7.26
N VAL A 277 -0.20 13.80 7.21
CA VAL A 277 0.12 12.61 6.43
C VAL A 277 0.94 11.61 7.24
N GLN A 278 0.48 10.36 7.27
CA GLN A 278 1.12 9.22 7.91
C GLN A 278 1.76 8.33 6.85
N ILE A 279 3.09 8.21 6.86
CA ILE A 279 3.84 7.57 5.78
C ILE A 279 4.20 6.14 6.17
N VAL A 280 3.81 5.18 5.33
CA VAL A 280 4.15 3.77 5.45
C VAL A 280 5.14 3.41 4.36
N MET A 281 6.34 2.98 4.76
CA MET A 281 7.27 2.31 3.86
C MET A 281 6.94 0.82 3.84
N ASP A 282 6.34 0.34 2.76
CA ASP A 282 5.82 -1.01 2.63
C ASP A 282 6.81 -1.95 1.94
N MET A 283 7.20 -3.02 2.63
CA MET A 283 8.06 -4.05 2.04
C MET A 283 7.28 -4.88 1.02
N ASP A 284 7.51 -4.61 -0.27
CA ASP A 284 6.75 -5.19 -1.41
C ASP A 284 7.52 -6.31 -2.13
N GLY A 285 8.40 -7.02 -1.42
CA GLY A 285 9.19 -8.10 -2.01
C GLY A 285 8.53 -9.46 -1.78
N PHE A 286 8.59 -10.37 -2.76
CA PHE A 286 8.15 -11.76 -2.58
C PHE A 286 9.34 -12.72 -2.45
N GLY A 287 9.07 -13.90 -1.89
CA GLY A 287 10.02 -15.01 -1.87
C GLY A 287 10.11 -15.70 -0.51
N SER A 288 11.24 -16.38 -0.26
CA SER A 288 11.45 -17.07 1.01
C SER A 288 11.41 -16.09 2.19
N LYS A 289 11.06 -16.61 3.38
CA LYS A 289 11.11 -15.83 4.63
C LYS A 289 12.46 -15.14 4.84
N VAL A 290 13.55 -15.86 4.57
CA VAL A 290 14.92 -15.32 4.68
C VAL A 290 15.10 -14.11 3.78
N LEU A 291 14.79 -14.25 2.48
CA LEU A 291 14.93 -13.15 1.52
C LEU A 291 14.09 -11.93 1.92
N LYS A 292 12.85 -12.16 2.33
CA LYS A 292 11.96 -11.06 2.73
C LYS A 292 12.41 -10.38 4.01
N LYS A 293 12.91 -11.13 4.99
CA LYS A 293 13.50 -10.58 6.22
C LYS A 293 14.74 -9.74 5.91
N ASP A 294 15.60 -10.20 5.00
CA ASP A 294 16.82 -9.50 4.62
C ASP A 294 16.50 -8.21 3.87
N SER A 295 15.54 -8.23 2.93
CA SER A 295 15.04 -7.03 2.26
C SER A 295 14.37 -6.04 3.21
N TYR A 296 13.57 -6.52 4.18
CA TYR A 296 12.98 -5.67 5.21
C TYR A 296 14.08 -4.97 6.04
N LYS A 297 15.10 -5.72 6.47
CA LYS A 297 16.23 -5.15 7.19
C LYS A 297 17.01 -4.15 6.34
N ALA A 298 17.30 -4.48 5.09
CA ALA A 298 18.15 -3.70 4.22
C ALA A 298 17.50 -2.39 3.77
N TYR A 299 16.21 -2.41 3.44
CA TYR A 299 15.55 -1.32 2.71
C TYR A 299 14.46 -0.60 3.51
N ILE A 300 13.94 -1.21 4.58
CA ILE A 300 12.92 -0.60 5.45
C ILE A 300 13.55 -0.18 6.78
N TYR A 301 14.11 -1.14 7.53
CA TYR A 301 14.66 -0.87 8.85
C TYR A 301 15.85 0.12 8.82
N ARG A 302 16.77 -0.04 7.86
CA ARG A 302 17.98 0.80 7.73
C ARG A 302 17.71 2.19 7.13
N GLU A 303 16.54 2.41 6.54
CA GLU A 303 16.15 3.68 5.92
C GLU A 303 14.81 4.16 6.47
N PRO A 304 14.77 4.54 7.75
CA PRO A 304 13.53 4.79 8.45
C PRO A 304 12.86 6.10 8.00
N VAL A 305 11.54 6.08 7.80
CA VAL A 305 10.74 7.25 7.41
C VAL A 305 9.70 7.62 8.48
N GLN A 306 8.72 6.74 8.76
CA GLN A 306 7.76 6.96 9.85
C GLN A 306 7.11 5.66 10.36
N PHE A 307 6.40 4.93 9.49
CA PHE A 307 5.81 3.63 9.78
C PHE A 307 6.28 2.58 8.77
N THR A 308 6.11 1.30 9.11
CA THR A 308 6.48 0.20 8.22
C THR A 308 5.29 -0.64 7.83
N GLY A 309 5.34 -1.12 6.59
CA GLY A 309 4.41 -2.09 6.04
C GLY A 309 5.11 -3.39 5.64
N PHE A 310 4.33 -4.44 5.43
CA PHE A 310 4.82 -5.69 4.91
C PHE A 310 3.77 -6.35 4.02
N LYS A 311 4.14 -6.61 2.77
CA LYS A 311 3.27 -7.31 1.84
C LYS A 311 3.44 -8.82 1.91
N LEU A 312 2.36 -9.56 1.74
CA LEU A 312 2.28 -11.01 1.80
C LEU A 312 1.65 -11.52 0.50
N PHE A 313 2.33 -12.46 -0.16
CA PHE A 313 1.87 -12.99 -1.44
C PHE A 313 1.36 -14.42 -1.26
N TYR A 314 0.04 -14.64 -1.39
CA TYR A 314 -0.56 -15.95 -1.15
C TYR A 314 0.03 -17.04 -2.05
N LYS A 315 0.38 -16.68 -3.29
CA LYS A 315 0.99 -17.60 -4.26
C LYS A 315 2.51 -17.54 -4.20
N ASN A 316 3.10 -16.36 -4.36
CA ASN A 316 4.55 -16.23 -4.57
C ASN A 316 5.39 -16.59 -3.33
N ASP A 317 4.91 -16.27 -2.12
CA ASP A 317 5.64 -16.60 -0.88
C ASP A 317 5.50 -18.08 -0.48
N ASN A 318 4.64 -18.83 -1.18
CA ASN A 318 4.42 -20.26 -1.01
C ASN A 318 4.87 -21.09 -2.24
N LYS A 319 5.62 -20.48 -3.18
CA LYS A 319 6.22 -21.22 -4.30
C LYS A 319 7.37 -22.09 -3.78
N ASN A 320 7.61 -23.22 -4.46
CA ASN A 320 8.59 -24.21 -4.05
C ASN A 320 8.32 -24.68 -2.60
N ASP A 321 9.36 -24.87 -1.79
CA ASP A 321 9.27 -25.23 -0.37
C ASP A 321 9.17 -24.01 0.57
N TRP A 322 8.92 -22.82 0.03
CA TRP A 322 8.76 -21.62 0.86
C TRP A 322 7.42 -21.59 1.57
N LYS A 323 7.36 -20.80 2.65
CA LYS A 323 6.14 -20.53 3.39
C LYS A 323 6.01 -19.03 3.59
N MET A 324 4.81 -18.52 3.37
CA MET A 324 4.44 -17.16 3.72
C MET A 324 4.61 -16.92 5.22
N TYR A 325 4.95 -15.69 5.60
CA TYR A 325 4.99 -15.27 7.00
C TYR A 325 3.60 -15.31 7.64
N SER A 326 3.53 -15.78 8.89
CA SER A 326 2.34 -15.67 9.72
C SER A 326 2.30 -14.34 10.48
N PRO A 327 1.12 -13.91 10.96
CA PRO A 327 1.00 -12.75 11.84
C PRO A 327 1.92 -12.82 13.07
N GLU A 328 2.00 -13.98 13.73
CA GLU A 328 2.80 -14.20 14.95
C GLU A 328 4.31 -14.06 14.70
N GLU A 329 4.75 -14.31 13.48
CA GLU A 329 6.14 -14.10 13.07
C GLU A 329 6.43 -12.63 12.78
N LEU A 330 5.52 -11.94 12.09
CA LEU A 330 5.72 -10.54 11.71
C LEU A 330 5.59 -9.56 12.88
N VAL A 331 4.77 -9.85 13.88
CA VAL A 331 4.69 -9.01 15.10
C VAL A 331 6.00 -9.01 15.91
N LYS A 332 6.94 -9.91 15.59
CA LYS A 332 8.29 -9.97 16.18
C LYS A 332 9.33 -9.16 15.40
N PHE A 333 8.94 -8.54 14.28
CA PHE A 333 9.86 -7.72 13.49
C PHE A 333 10.17 -6.41 14.22
N THR A 334 11.31 -5.82 13.86
CA THR A 334 11.80 -4.56 14.43
C THR A 334 12.02 -3.57 13.28
N PRO A 335 11.25 -2.46 13.20
CA PRO A 335 9.99 -2.24 13.93
C PRO A 335 8.90 -3.24 13.48
N LYS A 336 7.80 -3.31 14.21
CA LYS A 336 6.63 -4.13 13.87
C LYS A 336 5.86 -3.48 12.70
N PRO A 337 5.64 -4.19 11.58
CA PRO A 337 4.76 -3.70 10.53
C PRO A 337 3.35 -3.39 11.05
N ILE A 338 2.86 -2.19 10.75
CA ILE A 338 1.54 -1.69 11.16
C ILE A 338 0.55 -1.63 10.00
N TYR A 339 1.05 -1.79 8.77
CA TYR A 339 0.28 -1.94 7.56
C TYR A 339 0.64 -3.29 6.91
N ILE A 340 -0.36 -4.12 6.65
CA ILE A 340 -0.15 -5.44 6.06
C ILE A 340 -0.97 -5.49 4.78
N GLN A 341 -0.32 -5.82 3.66
CA GLN A 341 -0.98 -5.91 2.38
C GLN A 341 -0.91 -7.35 1.87
N TYR A 342 -2.05 -7.93 1.48
CA TYR A 342 -2.11 -9.24 0.87
C TYR A 342 -2.29 -9.10 -0.64
N GLN A 343 -1.56 -9.92 -1.40
CA GLN A 343 -1.66 -10.02 -2.86
C GLN A 343 -1.84 -11.47 -3.32
#